data_AF-A0A6L7CP89-F1
#
_entry.id   AF-A0A6L7CP89-F1
#
_cell.length_a   1.000
_cell.length_b   1.000
_cell.length_c   1.000
_cell.angle_alpha   90.00
_cell.angle_beta   90.00
_cell.angle_gamma   90.00
#
_symmetry.space_group_name_H-M   'P 1'
#
loop_
_entity.id
_entity.type
_entity.pdbx_description
1 polymer ?
#
loop_
_entity_poly.entity_id
_entity_poly.type
_entity_poly.pdbx_seq_one_letter_code
_entity_poly.pdbx_strand_id
1 'polypeptide(L)'
;IRLEAVWLTHDPAYPDEQPTAPLARYTYTAGGELRAVYDRSGMQVRGFTYDAEHAGRMVAHHYAGRPESCYRYDDTGRVTEQVNPEGLDYRFEYGESRVIITDSLNRREVL
;
A
#
# COMPACT_ATOMS: atom_id res chain seq x y z
N ILE A 1 15.09 -13.33 1.22
CA ILE A 1 13.92 -14.25 1.23
C ILE A 1 12.66 -13.39 1.22
N ARG A 2 11.64 -13.74 0.43
CA ARG A 2 10.33 -13.06 0.38
C ARG A 2 9.22 -14.06 0.67
N LEU A 3 8.14 -13.59 1.31
CA LEU A 3 7.01 -14.43 1.66
C LEU A 3 6.06 -14.51 0.47
N GLU A 4 5.94 -15.68 -0.16
CA GLU A 4 5.06 -15.85 -1.33
C GLU A 4 3.64 -16.23 -0.95
N ALA A 5 3.47 -16.96 0.15
CA ALA A 5 2.17 -17.43 0.61
C ALA A 5 2.16 -17.71 2.12
N VAL A 6 0.99 -17.53 2.73
CA VAL A 6 0.68 -18.00 4.09
C VAL A 6 -0.31 -19.15 3.98
N TRP A 7 0.00 -20.27 4.62
CA TRP A 7 -0.84 -21.47 4.63
C TRP A 7 -1.48 -21.67 5.99
N LEU A 8 -2.73 -22.11 5.99
CA LEU A 8 -3.36 -22.61 7.19
C LEU A 8 -2.82 -24.03 7.44
N THR A 9 -2.35 -24.30 8.65
CA THR A 9 -1.82 -25.63 9.02
C THR A 9 -2.83 -26.46 9.80
N HIS A 10 -3.85 -25.82 10.38
CA HIS A 10 -4.94 -26.46 11.10
C HIS A 10 -6.19 -25.58 11.00
N ASP A 11 -7.29 -26.13 10.47
CA ASP A 11 -8.59 -25.48 10.43
C ASP A 11 -9.50 -26.11 11.50
N PRO A 12 -9.84 -25.41 12.60
CA PRO A 12 -10.68 -25.99 13.64
C PRO A 12 -12.12 -26.26 13.19
N ALA A 13 -12.60 -25.61 12.11
CA ALA A 13 -13.90 -25.91 11.52
C ALA A 13 -13.87 -27.17 10.65
N TYR A 14 -12.68 -27.52 10.13
CA TYR A 14 -12.44 -28.67 9.26
C TYR A 14 -11.11 -29.37 9.63
N PRO A 15 -11.01 -30.00 10.82
CA PRO A 15 -9.74 -30.46 11.39
C PRO A 15 -9.07 -31.58 10.59
N ASP A 16 -9.85 -32.32 9.80
CA ASP A 16 -9.39 -33.44 8.99
C ASP A 16 -9.06 -33.05 7.53
N GLU A 17 -9.33 -31.81 7.12
CA GLU A 17 -9.08 -31.34 5.76
C GLU A 17 -7.79 -30.50 5.69
N GLN A 18 -6.86 -30.92 4.84
CA GLN A 18 -5.70 -30.09 4.50
C GLN A 18 -6.11 -28.98 3.54
N PRO A 19 -5.78 -27.70 3.84
CA PRO A 19 -6.09 -26.59 2.96
C PRO A 19 -5.45 -26.76 1.59
N THR A 20 -6.26 -26.80 0.54
CA THR A 20 -5.81 -26.94 -0.86
C THR A 20 -5.33 -25.62 -1.46
N ALA A 21 -5.54 -24.50 -0.78
CA ALA A 21 -5.13 -23.17 -1.18
C ALA A 21 -4.57 -22.37 0.01
N PRO A 22 -3.60 -21.48 -0.23
CA PRO A 22 -3.06 -20.60 0.80
C PRO A 22 -4.11 -19.59 1.28
N LEU A 23 -4.00 -19.12 2.52
CA LEU A 23 -4.83 -18.06 3.09
C LEU A 23 -4.58 -16.71 2.43
N ALA A 24 -3.32 -16.46 2.08
CA ALA A 24 -2.90 -15.24 1.39
C ALA A 24 -1.72 -15.56 0.47
N ARG A 25 -1.65 -14.83 -0.64
CA ARG A 25 -0.50 -14.84 -1.55
C ARG A 25 0.01 -13.44 -1.82
N TYR A 26 1.30 -13.35 -2.09
CA TYR A 26 1.98 -12.09 -2.38
C TYR A 26 2.74 -12.22 -3.68
N THR A 27 2.66 -11.19 -4.52
CA THR A 27 3.49 -11.07 -5.71
C THR A 27 4.39 -9.85 -5.59
N TYR A 28 5.52 -9.88 -6.27
CA TYR A 28 6.54 -8.84 -6.18
C TYR A 28 6.92 -8.33 -7.57
N THR A 29 7.39 -7.09 -7.65
CA THR A 29 8.03 -6.54 -8.85
C THR A 29 9.38 -7.25 -9.11
N ALA A 30 10.00 -7.00 -10.26
CA ALA A 30 11.35 -7.53 -10.54
C ALA A 30 12.41 -6.94 -9.58
N GLY A 31 12.31 -5.64 -9.28
CA GLY A 31 13.10 -4.98 -8.24
C GLY A 31 12.72 -5.44 -6.84
N GLY A 32 11.48 -5.91 -6.71
CA GLY A 32 11.06 -6.76 -5.63
C GLY A 32 10.27 -6.14 -4.51
N GLU A 33 9.63 -5.04 -4.85
CA GLU A 33 8.62 -4.43 -4.02
C GLU A 33 7.34 -5.26 -4.07
N LEU A 34 6.54 -5.21 -3.00
CA LEU A 34 5.26 -5.91 -2.94
C LEU A 34 4.31 -5.33 -3.97
N ARG A 35 3.88 -6.11 -4.94
CA ARG A 35 3.01 -5.66 -6.04
C ARG A 35 1.53 -5.88 -5.74
N ALA A 36 1.18 -7.05 -5.23
CA ALA A 36 -0.21 -7.39 -4.95
C ALA A 36 -0.33 -8.39 -3.80
N VAL A 37 -1.47 -8.30 -3.11
CA VAL A 37 -1.93 -9.26 -2.10
C VAL A 37 -3.19 -9.92 -2.63
N TYR A 38 -3.25 -11.24 -2.55
CA TYR A 38 -4.42 -12.03 -2.91
C TYR A 38 -4.97 -12.75 -1.67
N ASP A 39 -6.29 -12.81 -1.56
CA ASP A 39 -6.96 -13.61 -0.53
C ASP A 39 -7.02 -15.10 -0.91
N ARG A 40 -7.64 -15.90 -0.02
CA ARG A 40 -7.80 -17.36 -0.20
C ARG A 40 -8.58 -17.73 -1.47
N SER A 41 -9.45 -16.86 -1.97
CA SER A 41 -10.21 -17.10 -3.22
C SER A 41 -9.37 -16.84 -4.47
N GLY A 42 -8.17 -16.27 -4.32
CA GLY A 42 -7.33 -15.82 -5.42
C GLY A 42 -7.70 -14.43 -5.93
N MET A 43 -8.62 -13.72 -5.28
CA MET A 43 -8.96 -12.34 -5.60
C MET A 43 -7.84 -11.41 -5.12
N GLN A 44 -7.41 -10.47 -5.97
CA GLN A 44 -6.49 -9.42 -5.55
C GLN A 44 -7.24 -8.47 -4.60
N VAL A 45 -6.79 -8.39 -3.35
CA VAL A 45 -7.40 -7.56 -2.31
C VAL A 45 -6.65 -6.24 -2.07
N ARG A 46 -5.38 -6.18 -2.49
CA ARG A 46 -4.56 -4.95 -2.42
C ARG A 46 -3.57 -4.89 -3.57
N GLY A 47 -3.36 -3.72 -4.14
CA GLY A 47 -2.36 -3.46 -5.18
C GLY A 47 -1.48 -2.26 -4.81
N PHE A 48 -0.25 -2.28 -5.34
CA PHE A 48 0.76 -1.25 -5.11
C PHE A 48 1.52 -0.95 -6.40
N THR A 49 1.83 0.33 -6.59
CA THR A 49 2.58 0.83 -7.74
C THR A 49 3.79 1.61 -7.24
N TYR A 50 4.93 1.40 -7.90
CA TYR A 50 6.21 2.00 -7.54
C TYR A 50 6.78 2.83 -8.68
N ASP A 51 7.56 3.83 -8.33
CA ASP A 51 8.38 4.59 -9.24
C ASP A 51 9.46 3.68 -9.85
N ALA A 52 9.53 3.65 -11.18
CA ALA A 52 10.49 2.81 -11.90
C ALA A 52 11.94 3.27 -11.73
N GLU A 53 12.16 4.56 -11.52
CA GLU A 53 13.50 5.16 -11.41
C GLU A 53 13.99 5.18 -9.95
N HIS A 54 13.06 5.14 -8.99
CA HIS A 54 13.37 5.24 -7.57
C HIS A 54 12.91 3.98 -6.82
N ALA A 55 13.78 2.98 -6.74
CA ALA A 55 13.51 1.72 -6.04
C ALA A 55 12.95 1.94 -4.62
N GLY A 56 11.83 1.32 -4.32
CA GLY A 56 11.13 1.41 -3.03
C GLY A 56 10.17 2.59 -2.90
N ARG A 57 10.15 3.54 -3.86
CA ARG A 57 9.26 4.70 -3.82
C ARG A 57 7.87 4.32 -4.34
N MET A 58 6.95 4.00 -3.43
CA MET A 58 5.55 3.69 -3.76
C MET A 58 4.82 4.96 -4.22
N VAL A 59 4.29 4.97 -5.44
CA VAL A 59 3.52 6.10 -5.98
C VAL A 59 2.02 5.92 -5.84
N ALA A 60 1.55 4.69 -5.61
CA ALA A 60 0.12 4.44 -5.47
C ALA A 60 -0.19 3.14 -4.74
N HIS A 61 -1.37 3.08 -4.10
CA HIS A 61 -1.93 1.84 -3.59
C HIS A 61 -3.46 1.84 -3.59
N HIS A 62 -4.06 0.66 -3.68
CA HIS A 62 -5.51 0.52 -3.64
C HIS A 62 -5.94 -0.79 -2.97
N TYR A 63 -7.15 -0.80 -2.43
CA TYR A 63 -7.87 -2.00 -2.03
C TYR A 63 -8.83 -2.44 -3.15
N ALA A 64 -9.21 -3.72 -3.16
CA ALA A 64 -10.21 -4.21 -4.12
C ALA A 64 -11.49 -3.37 -4.08
N GLY A 65 -11.93 -2.92 -5.26
CA GLY A 65 -13.15 -2.12 -5.41
C GLY A 65 -13.09 -0.71 -4.81
N ARG A 66 -11.91 -0.26 -4.37
CA ARG A 66 -11.68 1.10 -3.87
C ARG A 66 -10.81 1.86 -4.89
N PRO A 67 -11.07 3.15 -5.10
CA PRO A 67 -10.20 3.97 -5.95
C PRO A 67 -8.81 4.15 -5.29
N GLU A 68 -7.81 4.49 -6.10
CA GLU A 68 -6.40 4.45 -5.72
C GLU A 68 -5.93 5.70 -4.97
N SER A 69 -5.20 5.49 -3.88
CA SER A 69 -4.48 6.55 -3.16
C SER A 69 -3.10 6.76 -3.79
N CYS A 70 -2.79 7.99 -4.21
CA CYS A 70 -1.55 8.32 -4.90
C CYS A 70 -0.64 9.22 -4.05
N TYR A 71 0.67 9.14 -4.30
CA TYR A 71 1.69 9.90 -3.60
C TYR A 71 2.58 10.66 -4.60
N ARG A 72 2.85 11.92 -4.30
CA ARG A 72 3.88 12.73 -4.98
C ARG A 72 5.02 13.01 -4.02
N TYR A 73 6.21 13.17 -4.59
CA TYR A 73 7.44 13.30 -3.84
C TYR A 73 8.22 14.54 -4.30
N ASP A 74 8.97 15.14 -3.38
CA ASP A 74 10.03 16.09 -3.74
C ASP A 74 11.31 15.36 -4.21
N ASP A 75 12.28 16.14 -4.67
CA ASP A 75 13.57 15.64 -5.17
C ASP A 75 14.39 14.93 -4.08
N THR A 76 14.11 15.19 -2.81
CA THR A 76 14.75 14.52 -1.68
C THR A 76 14.04 13.22 -1.28
N GLY A 77 12.91 12.91 -1.92
CA GLY A 77 12.13 11.70 -1.68
C GLY A 77 11.16 11.77 -0.52
N ARG A 78 10.80 12.98 -0.07
CA ARG A 78 9.73 13.17 0.92
C ARG A 78 8.39 13.30 0.21
N VAL A 79 7.34 12.72 0.79
CA VAL A 79 5.98 12.86 0.26
C VAL A 79 5.51 14.29 0.40
N THR A 80 5.14 14.95 -0.70
CA THR A 80 4.61 16.31 -0.74
C THR A 80 3.10 16.33 -0.88
N GLU A 81 2.51 15.31 -1.50
CA GLU A 81 1.07 15.18 -1.65
C GLU A 81 0.64 13.73 -1.51
N GLN A 82 -0.48 13.53 -0.79
CA GLN A 82 -1.29 12.33 -0.86
C GLN A 82 -2.63 12.70 -1.46
N VAL A 83 -3.00 12.05 -2.56
CA VAL A 83 -4.32 12.19 -3.17
C VAL A 83 -5.15 10.97 -2.81
N ASN A 84 -6.26 11.18 -2.14
CA ASN A 84 -7.23 10.17 -1.79
C ASN A 84 -8.55 10.47 -2.51
N PRO A 85 -9.02 9.58 -3.41
CA PRO A 85 -10.21 9.82 -4.22
C PRO A 85 -11.52 10.00 -3.44
N GLU A 86 -11.52 9.74 -2.13
CA GLU A 86 -12.61 10.03 -1.21
C GLU A 86 -12.60 11.49 -0.69
N GLY A 87 -11.72 12.35 -1.22
CA GLY A 87 -11.63 13.77 -0.86
C GLY A 87 -10.83 14.04 0.41
N LEU A 88 -9.96 13.11 0.81
CA LEU A 88 -9.09 13.22 1.99
C LEU A 88 -7.64 13.48 1.59
N ASP A 89 -7.45 14.46 0.72
CA ASP A 89 -6.13 14.84 0.21
C ASP A 89 -5.32 15.55 1.30
N TYR A 90 -4.01 15.30 1.31
CA TYR A 90 -3.06 15.97 2.19
C TYR A 90 -1.90 16.55 1.39
N ARG A 91 -1.45 17.73 1.80
CA ARG A 91 -0.24 18.37 1.32
C ARG A 91 0.72 18.59 2.47
N PHE A 92 2.00 18.34 2.21
CA PHE A 92 3.06 18.44 3.19
C PHE A 92 4.09 19.47 2.72
N GLU A 93 4.32 20.49 3.54
CA GLU A 93 5.38 21.47 3.34
C GLU A 93 6.42 21.29 4.45
N TYR A 94 7.66 21.04 4.06
CA TYR A 94 8.76 20.77 4.99
C TYR A 94 9.62 22.02 5.17
N GLY A 95 9.69 22.53 6.41
CA GLY A 95 10.67 23.52 6.83
C GLY A 95 11.88 22.88 7.52
N GLU A 96 12.79 23.71 8.03
CA GLU A 96 14.02 23.25 8.71
C GLU A 96 13.73 22.41 9.98
N SER A 97 12.70 22.78 10.73
CA SER A 97 12.36 22.15 12.02
C SER A 97 10.85 21.95 12.20
N ARG A 98 10.08 21.96 11.11
CA ARG A 98 8.62 21.85 11.17
C ARG A 98 8.05 21.21 9.90
N VAL A 99 6.87 20.62 10.01
CA VAL A 99 6.06 20.20 8.86
C VAL A 99 4.71 20.89 8.92
N ILE A 100 4.30 21.54 7.84
CA ILE A 100 2.95 22.07 7.69
C ILE A 100 2.13 21.07 6.89
N ILE A 101 1.05 20.57 7.49
CA ILE A 101 0.10 19.66 6.86
C ILE A 101 -1.14 20.47 6.50
N THR A 102 -1.53 20.45 5.23
CA THR A 102 -2.79 21.04 4.75
C THR A 102 -3.72 19.95 4.27
N ASP A 103 -4.90 19.84 4.87
CA ASP A 103 -5.93 18.89 4.43
C ASP A 103 -6.78 19.43 3.27
N SER A 104 -7.68 18.61 2.74
CA SER A 104 -8.59 18.96 1.65
C SER A 104 -9.55 20.12 1.95
N LEU A 105 -9.74 20.48 3.22
CA LEU A 105 -10.53 21.62 3.68
C LEU A 105 -9.67 22.87 3.92
N ASN A 106 -8.39 22.84 3.54
CA ASN A 106 -7.39 23.88 3.76
C ASN A 106 -7.10 24.17 5.24
N ARG A 107 -7.39 23.23 6.14
CA ARG A 107 -6.98 23.36 7.55
C ARG A 107 -5.50 23.02 7.65
N ARG A 108 -4.79 23.76 8.51
CA ARG A 108 -3.34 23.65 8.68
C ARG A 108 -2.98 23.15 10.07
N GLU A 109 -2.14 22.13 10.12
CA GLU A 109 -1.49 21.64 11.33
C GLU A 109 0.02 21.80 11.20
N VAL A 110 0.69 22.15 12.30
CA VAL A 110 2.15 22.31 12.36
C VAL A 110 2.70 21.32 13.36
N LEU A 111 3.53 20.40 12.87
CA LEU A 111 4.26 19.40 13.66
C LEU A 111 5.73 19.81 13.82
#